data_AF-A0AAD4CT41-F1
#
_entry.id   AF-A0AAD4CT41-F1
#
_cell.length_a   1.000
_cell.length_b   1.000
_cell.length_c   1.000
_cell.angle_alpha   90.00
_cell.angle_beta   90.00
_cell.angle_gamma   90.00
#
_symmetry.space_group_name_H-M   'P 1'
#
loop_
_entity.id
_entity.type
_entity.pdbx_description
1 polymer ?
#
loop_
_entity_poly.entity_id
_entity_poly.type
_entity_poly.pdbx_seq_one_letter_code
_entity_poly.pdbx_strand_id
1 'polypeptide(L)'
;MTDNDVQQLLAEAELRLRTQNDQSGLLVPTDGASPSVPSLLANSALQPYVRNHDEVATADSARMIHGSQESGGAILNSTKTTPLVGAASKKEKSTAGENWFNLPKTELTAELKRDFQLLRMRSVLDPKRHYKKEGGKANIPTYSQVGTIIEGPTEFFSGRISKKDRKKTFVEEALTLDRAKGRFKSKYQDIQASKQSGKKAYYKGLQAKRNTKGK
;
A
#
# COMPACT_ATOMS: atom_id res chain seq x y z
N MET A 1 49.31 -31.67 -10.48
CA MET A 1 48.59 -31.04 -11.61
C MET A 1 49.64 -30.63 -12.61
N THR A 2 49.61 -31.25 -13.77
CA THR A 2 50.53 -30.92 -14.86
C THR A 2 49.93 -29.78 -15.67
N ASP A 3 50.76 -28.98 -16.34
CA ASP A 3 50.32 -27.82 -17.13
C ASP A 3 49.30 -28.22 -18.22
N ASN A 4 49.39 -29.47 -18.68
CA ASN A 4 48.45 -30.07 -19.63
C ASN A 4 47.04 -30.23 -19.05
N ASP A 5 46.92 -30.52 -17.74
CA ASP A 5 45.63 -30.63 -17.06
C ASP A 5 44.92 -29.27 -17.01
N VAL A 6 45.69 -28.18 -16.88
CA VAL A 6 45.16 -26.81 -16.84
C VAL A 6 44.65 -26.40 -18.22
N GLN A 7 45.40 -26.70 -19.28
CA GLN A 7 44.99 -26.41 -20.65
C GLN A 7 43.72 -27.19 -21.04
N GLN A 8 43.61 -28.44 -20.61
CA GLN A 8 42.42 -29.26 -20.85
C GLN A 8 41.19 -28.71 -20.11
N LEU A 9 41.35 -28.30 -18.85
CA LEU A 9 40.27 -27.71 -18.07
C LEU A 9 39.77 -26.39 -18.68
N LEU A 10 40.69 -25.60 -19.23
CA LEU A 10 40.39 -24.31 -19.84
C LEU A 10 39.65 -24.46 -21.18
N ALA A 11 40.06 -25.44 -21.99
CA ALA A 11 39.35 -25.80 -23.22
C ALA A 11 37.93 -26.35 -22.95
N GLU A 12 37.76 -27.17 -21.89
CA GLU A 12 36.45 -27.67 -21.47
C GLU A 12 35.52 -26.53 -21.00
N ALA A 13 36.07 -25.55 -20.28
CA ALA A 13 35.33 -24.37 -19.83
C ALA A 13 34.85 -23.49 -21.00
N GLU A 14 35.68 -23.31 -22.03
CA GLU A 14 35.30 -22.54 -23.22
C GLU A 14 34.09 -23.17 -23.95
N LEU A 15 34.08 -24.50 -24.10
CA LEU A 15 32.96 -25.20 -24.74
C LEU A 15 31.67 -25.07 -23.92
N ARG A 16 31.73 -25.17 -22.58
CA ARG A 16 30.56 -24.97 -21.71
C ARG A 16 29.94 -23.59 -21.89
N LEU A 17 30.75 -22.52 -21.91
CA LEU A 17 30.25 -21.15 -22.07
C LEU A 17 29.60 -20.93 -23.45
N ARG A 18 30.17 -21.50 -24.51
CA ARG A 18 29.55 -21.44 -25.85
C ARG A 18 28.19 -22.12 -25.86
N THR A 19 28.06 -23.30 -25.23
CA THR A 19 26.77 -24.01 -25.17
C THR A 19 25.72 -23.33 -24.30
N GLN A 20 26.13 -22.59 -23.26
CA GLN A 20 25.21 -21.81 -22.43
C GLN A 20 24.61 -20.62 -23.19
N ASN A 21 25.38 -19.99 -24.10
CA ASN A 21 24.91 -18.84 -24.87
C ASN A 21 23.83 -19.21 -25.90
N ASP A 22 23.82 -20.46 -26.39
CA ASP A 22 22.77 -20.97 -27.30
C ASP A 22 21.51 -21.45 -26.56
N GLN A 23 21.55 -21.63 -25.23
CA GLN A 23 20.40 -22.09 -24.43
C GLN A 23 19.74 -21.01 -23.55
N SER A 24 20.27 -19.79 -23.49
CA SER A 24 19.63 -18.65 -22.83
C SER A 24 18.53 -18.03 -23.70
N GLY A 25 17.50 -18.81 -23.97
CA GLY A 25 16.35 -18.39 -24.77
C GLY A 25 15.08 -19.10 -24.37
N LEU A 26 14.79 -19.29 -23.06
CA LEU A 26 13.44 -19.61 -22.57
C LEU A 26 13.33 -19.54 -21.03
N LEU A 27 12.37 -18.72 -20.56
CA LEU A 27 11.64 -18.74 -19.27
C LEU A 27 12.23 -18.00 -18.04
N VAL A 28 11.69 -16.81 -17.72
CA VAL A 28 11.12 -16.41 -16.40
C VAL A 28 10.22 -15.16 -16.59
N PRO A 29 9.01 -15.08 -16.00
CA PRO A 29 8.20 -13.86 -15.92
C PRO A 29 8.45 -13.12 -14.60
N THR A 30 8.92 -11.87 -14.65
CA THR A 30 8.84 -10.95 -13.50
C THR A 30 8.57 -9.53 -13.98
N ASP A 31 7.45 -8.98 -13.51
CA ASP A 31 7.13 -7.55 -13.52
C ASP A 31 8.32 -6.74 -12.98
N GLY A 32 8.76 -5.75 -13.74
CA GLY A 32 9.82 -4.84 -13.37
C GLY A 32 10.31 -4.08 -14.59
N ALA A 33 9.83 -2.84 -14.76
CA ALA A 33 10.27 -1.93 -15.83
C ALA A 33 11.79 -1.80 -15.81
N SER A 34 12.44 -2.48 -16.76
CA SER A 34 13.87 -2.41 -17.00
C SER A 34 14.12 -1.34 -18.07
N PRO A 35 15.17 -0.51 -17.96
CA PRO A 35 15.44 0.50 -18.98
C PRO A 35 15.77 -0.18 -20.31
N SER A 36 14.97 0.11 -21.34
CA SER A 36 15.23 -0.33 -22.71
C SER A 36 16.47 0.39 -23.23
N VAL A 37 17.62 -0.28 -23.17
CA VAL A 37 18.82 0.17 -23.84
C VAL A 37 18.70 -0.18 -25.33
N PRO A 38 18.85 0.79 -26.24
CA PRO A 38 18.80 0.50 -27.67
C PRO A 38 19.99 -0.40 -28.04
N SER A 39 19.72 -1.58 -28.58
CA SER A 39 20.76 -2.45 -29.12
C SER A 39 21.33 -1.81 -30.39
N LEU A 40 22.60 -1.41 -30.35
CA LEU A 40 23.30 -1.00 -31.56
C LEU A 40 23.49 -2.23 -32.44
N LEU A 41 22.96 -2.20 -33.66
CA LEU A 41 23.21 -3.23 -34.66
C LEU A 41 24.72 -3.29 -34.91
N ALA A 42 25.35 -4.44 -34.68
CA ALA A 42 26.79 -4.64 -34.78
C ALA A 42 27.38 -4.43 -36.19
N ASN A 43 26.53 -4.12 -37.19
CA ASN A 43 26.93 -3.99 -38.59
C ASN A 43 27.17 -2.55 -39.07
N SER A 44 27.13 -1.54 -38.18
CA SER A 44 27.63 -0.20 -38.52
C SER A 44 29.12 -0.11 -38.20
N ALA A 45 29.97 -0.38 -39.19
CA ALA A 45 31.41 -0.13 -39.05
C ALA A 45 31.65 1.37 -38.79
N LEU A 46 31.99 1.71 -37.54
CA LEU A 46 32.37 3.07 -37.15
C LEU A 46 33.63 3.48 -37.91
N GLN A 47 33.47 4.39 -38.87
CA GLN A 47 34.59 4.92 -39.64
C GLN A 47 35.39 5.92 -38.80
N PRO A 48 36.74 5.84 -38.80
CA PRO A 48 37.58 6.76 -38.06
C PRO A 48 37.43 8.19 -38.61
N TYR A 49 37.35 9.15 -37.70
CA TYR A 49 37.10 10.56 -38.01
C TYR A 49 38.36 11.33 -38.44
N VAL A 50 39.54 10.76 -38.18
CA VAL A 50 40.85 11.34 -38.51
C VAL A 50 41.41 10.62 -39.72
N ARG A 51 41.89 11.37 -40.72
CA ARG A 51 42.60 10.82 -41.88
C ARG A 51 44.03 11.35 -41.88
N ASN A 52 44.99 10.48 -42.21
CA ASN A 52 46.39 10.86 -42.37
C ASN A 52 46.67 11.11 -43.85
N HIS A 53 47.18 12.29 -44.19
CA HIS A 53 47.65 12.63 -45.54
C HIS A 53 48.95 13.43 -45.39
N ASP A 54 49.98 13.10 -46.17
CA ASP A 54 51.28 13.76 -46.18
C ASP A 54 51.89 14.01 -44.78
N GLU A 55 52.03 12.93 -43.99
CA GLU A 55 52.64 12.93 -42.65
C GLU A 55 51.97 13.80 -41.58
N VAL A 56 50.79 14.37 -41.86
CA VAL A 56 50.01 15.16 -40.91
C VAL A 56 48.61 14.56 -40.72
N ALA A 57 48.23 14.32 -39.46
CA ALA A 57 46.89 13.86 -39.11
C ALA A 57 45.90 15.04 -39.21
N THR A 58 44.92 14.96 -40.12
CA THR A 58 43.89 15.98 -40.31
C THR A 58 42.51 15.42 -39.94
N ALA A 59 41.76 16.19 -39.15
CA ALA A 59 40.39 15.87 -38.79
C ALA A 59 39.44 16.26 -39.94
N ASP A 60 38.45 15.40 -40.25
CA ASP A 60 37.47 15.65 -41.32
C ASP A 60 36.49 16.76 -40.91
N SER A 61 36.82 18.04 -41.16
CA SER A 61 36.04 19.19 -40.69
C SER A 61 34.53 19.12 -40.99
N ALA A 62 34.11 18.38 -42.02
CA ALA A 62 32.70 18.19 -42.37
C ALA A 62 31.90 17.33 -41.38
N ARG A 63 32.55 16.49 -40.55
CA ARG A 63 31.88 15.78 -39.44
C ARG A 63 32.19 16.36 -38.06
N MET A 64 32.95 17.46 -37.99
CA MET A 64 33.13 18.20 -36.75
C MET A 64 31.87 19.01 -36.50
N ILE A 65 31.18 18.71 -35.39
CA ILE A 65 29.98 19.45 -34.98
C ILE A 65 30.43 20.84 -34.55
N HIS A 66 30.29 21.83 -35.43
CA HIS A 66 30.54 23.22 -35.09
C HIS A 66 29.40 23.70 -34.20
N GLY A 67 29.72 24.08 -32.95
CA GLY A 67 28.79 24.72 -32.05
C GLY A 67 28.44 26.12 -32.54
N SER A 68 27.50 26.23 -33.49
CA SER A 68 26.73 27.45 -33.73
C SER A 68 25.41 27.06 -34.38
N GLN A 69 24.36 27.70 -33.90
CA GLN A 69 22.98 27.31 -34.13
C GLN A 69 22.52 27.42 -35.59
N GLU A 70 21.49 26.60 -35.85
CA GLU A 70 20.34 26.81 -36.74
C GLU A 70 20.28 26.08 -38.09
N SER A 71 19.13 25.39 -38.20
CA SER A 71 18.35 25.08 -39.40
C SER A 71 18.55 23.73 -40.10
N GLY A 72 17.51 22.89 -39.99
CA GLY A 72 17.06 22.03 -41.09
C GLY A 72 17.49 20.56 -41.06
N GLY A 73 16.75 19.71 -40.34
CA GLY A 73 16.84 18.27 -40.53
C GLY A 73 16.19 17.46 -39.40
N ALA A 74 14.92 17.15 -39.57
CA ALA A 74 14.10 16.43 -38.60
C ALA A 74 14.65 15.03 -38.26
N ILE A 75 14.94 14.77 -36.98
CA ILE A 75 14.94 13.43 -36.40
C ILE A 75 14.32 13.49 -34.99
N LEU A 76 13.19 12.79 -34.87
CA LEU A 76 12.51 12.30 -33.66
C LEU A 76 11.66 13.29 -32.84
N ASN A 77 10.38 13.29 -33.23
CA ASN A 77 9.25 13.63 -32.38
C ASN A 77 9.23 12.81 -31.07
N SER A 78 8.72 13.47 -30.02
CA SER A 78 8.07 12.89 -28.83
C SER A 78 8.82 12.96 -27.49
N THR A 79 9.20 14.18 -27.10
CA THR A 79 9.00 14.63 -25.72
C THR A 79 8.37 16.02 -25.73
N LYS A 80 7.13 16.12 -26.22
CA LYS A 80 6.25 17.17 -25.71
C LYS A 80 5.98 16.81 -24.26
N THR A 81 6.82 17.30 -23.35
CA THR A 81 6.40 17.52 -21.97
C THR A 81 5.34 18.62 -22.02
N THR A 82 4.11 18.22 -22.36
CA THR A 82 2.94 19.03 -22.02
C THR A 82 3.04 19.25 -20.51
N PRO A 83 3.13 20.49 -20.02
CA PRO A 83 2.86 20.71 -18.62
C PRO A 83 1.39 20.32 -18.45
N LEU A 84 1.13 19.16 -17.84
CA LEU A 84 -0.19 18.78 -17.39
C LEU A 84 -0.55 19.74 -16.23
N VAL A 85 -0.82 21.00 -16.56
CA VAL A 85 -1.70 21.87 -15.77
C VAL A 85 -3.12 21.40 -16.06
N GLY A 86 -3.37 20.11 -15.81
CA GLY A 86 -4.68 19.53 -15.76
C GLY A 86 -5.22 19.84 -14.38
N ALA A 87 -6.19 20.76 -14.35
CA ALA A 87 -7.08 21.06 -13.23
C ALA A 87 -6.79 20.25 -11.97
N ALA A 88 -6.08 20.87 -11.01
CA ALA A 88 -5.87 20.36 -9.67
C ALA A 88 -7.20 20.34 -8.90
N SER A 89 -8.14 19.52 -9.37
CA SER A 89 -9.00 18.78 -8.46
C SER A 89 -8.04 18.14 -7.46
N LYS A 90 -8.22 18.43 -6.17
CA LYS A 90 -7.50 17.78 -5.08
C LYS A 90 -7.84 16.28 -5.14
N LYS A 91 -7.23 15.55 -6.08
CA LYS A 91 -7.19 14.10 -6.07
C LYS A 91 -6.44 13.80 -4.80
N GLU A 92 -7.16 13.26 -3.83
CA GLU A 92 -6.56 12.89 -2.54
C GLU A 92 -5.33 12.04 -2.83
N LYS A 93 -4.20 12.44 -2.26
CA LYS A 93 -2.95 11.73 -2.43
C LYS A 93 -3.18 10.28 -1.97
N SER A 94 -2.57 9.31 -2.66
CA SER A 94 -2.63 7.90 -2.27
C SER A 94 -2.07 7.66 -0.87
N THR A 95 -1.22 8.60 -0.44
CA THR A 95 -0.37 8.47 0.74
C THR A 95 -0.29 9.81 1.45
N ALA A 96 -0.17 9.81 2.78
CA ALA A 96 -0.04 11.01 3.62
C ALA A 96 1.23 11.84 3.33
N GLY A 97 2.20 11.26 2.60
CA GLY A 97 3.46 11.87 2.19
C GLY A 97 4.67 11.36 3.00
N GLU A 98 5.86 11.80 2.58
CA GLU A 98 7.14 11.38 3.16
C GLU A 98 7.31 11.83 4.62
N ASN A 99 6.80 13.03 4.96
CA ASN A 99 6.78 13.55 6.34
C ASN A 99 6.02 12.64 7.32
N TRP A 100 5.18 11.73 6.80
CA TRP A 100 4.46 10.74 7.59
C TRP A 100 4.70 9.32 7.08
N PHE A 101 5.97 9.02 6.77
CA PHE A 101 6.49 7.70 6.39
C PHE A 101 5.64 6.96 5.36
N ASN A 102 5.05 7.71 4.43
CA ASN A 102 4.19 7.17 3.42
C ASN A 102 2.99 6.34 3.96
N LEU A 103 2.32 6.83 5.01
CA LEU A 103 1.09 6.19 5.52
C LEU A 103 0.01 6.10 4.42
N PRO A 104 -0.54 4.90 4.16
CA PRO A 104 -1.50 4.70 3.09
C PRO A 104 -2.86 5.34 3.39
N LYS A 105 -3.61 5.61 2.33
CA LYS A 105 -5.00 6.06 2.42
C LYS A 105 -5.89 4.96 3.00
N THR A 106 -6.84 5.36 3.83
CA THR A 106 -7.79 4.46 4.48
C THR A 106 -8.69 3.79 3.46
N GLU A 107 -8.66 2.46 3.42
CA GLU A 107 -9.63 1.65 2.69
C GLU A 107 -10.86 1.38 3.56
N LEU A 108 -12.02 1.95 3.16
CA LEU A 108 -13.26 1.86 3.93
C LEU A 108 -13.95 0.50 3.75
N THR A 109 -13.37 -0.55 4.33
CA THR A 109 -14.04 -1.84 4.46
C THR A 109 -15.17 -1.77 5.51
N ALA A 110 -16.16 -2.66 5.38
CA ALA A 110 -17.28 -2.68 6.32
C ALA A 110 -16.84 -3.03 7.77
N GLU A 111 -15.82 -3.87 7.91
CA GLU A 111 -15.22 -4.23 9.20
C GLU A 111 -14.52 -3.03 9.83
N LEU A 112 -13.63 -2.38 9.06
CA LEU A 112 -12.88 -1.23 9.55
C LEU A 112 -13.80 -0.06 9.92
N LYS A 113 -14.89 0.14 9.17
CA LYS A 113 -15.91 1.15 9.51
C LYS A 113 -16.54 0.88 10.88
N ARG A 114 -16.80 -0.38 11.23
CA ARG A 114 -17.33 -0.75 12.56
C ARG A 114 -16.28 -0.53 13.64
N ASP A 115 -15.02 -0.87 13.38
CA ASP A 115 -13.91 -0.63 14.30
C ASP A 115 -13.71 0.87 14.58
N PHE A 116 -13.79 1.74 13.57
CA PHE A 116 -13.76 3.19 13.77
C PHE A 116 -14.95 3.70 14.58
N GLN A 117 -16.14 3.16 14.33
CA GLN A 117 -17.32 3.51 15.12
C GLN A 117 -17.14 3.08 16.58
N LEU A 118 -16.56 1.90 16.82
CA LEU A 118 -16.25 1.40 18.16
C LEU A 118 -15.23 2.30 18.86
N LEU A 119 -14.16 2.68 18.18
CA LEU A 119 -13.12 3.56 18.72
C LEU A 119 -13.68 4.94 19.10
N ARG A 120 -14.58 5.47 18.28
CA ARG A 120 -15.32 6.70 18.60
C ARG A 120 -16.16 6.55 19.87
N MET A 121 -16.79 5.39 20.06
CA MET A 121 -17.64 5.09 21.21
C MET A 121 -16.87 4.44 22.37
N ARG A 122 -15.53 4.52 22.40
CA ARG A 122 -14.68 3.84 23.40
C ARG A 122 -15.04 4.17 24.85
N SER A 123 -15.60 5.36 25.11
CA SER A 123 -16.07 5.78 26.44
C SER A 123 -17.28 5.00 26.96
N VAL A 124 -18.03 4.35 26.08
CA VAL A 124 -19.22 3.57 26.45
C VAL A 124 -18.85 2.12 26.82
N LEU A 125 -17.70 1.64 26.34
CA LEU A 125 -17.29 0.25 26.49
C LEU A 125 -17.03 -0.13 27.94
N ASP A 126 -16.23 0.69 28.63
CA ASP A 126 -15.87 0.49 30.03
C ASP A 126 -16.38 1.68 30.87
N PRO A 127 -17.29 1.46 31.84
CA PRO A 127 -17.79 2.52 32.70
C PRO A 127 -16.71 3.18 33.56
N LYS A 128 -15.58 2.51 33.80
CA LYS A 128 -14.50 3.00 34.66
C LYS A 128 -13.44 3.77 33.89
N ARG A 129 -13.46 3.71 32.55
CA ARG A 129 -12.47 4.37 31.69
C ARG A 129 -13.09 5.58 31.00
N HIS A 130 -12.75 6.75 31.49
CA HIS A 130 -13.13 8.01 30.88
C HIS A 130 -12.01 8.48 29.95
N TYR A 131 -12.35 8.70 28.67
CA TYR A 131 -11.42 9.20 27.66
C TYR A 131 -11.67 10.68 27.37
N LYS A 132 -10.64 11.36 26.87
CA LYS A 132 -10.79 12.71 26.31
C LYS A 132 -11.81 12.68 25.17
N LYS A 133 -12.74 13.63 25.19
CA LYS A 133 -13.75 13.79 24.14
C LYS A 133 -13.08 14.38 22.89
N GLU A 134 -13.20 13.70 21.76
CA GLU A 134 -12.79 14.23 20.47
C GLU A 134 -13.72 15.41 20.11
N GLY A 135 -13.16 16.61 19.99
CA GLY A 135 -13.93 17.86 19.79
C GLY A 135 -14.43 18.10 18.37
N GLY A 136 -14.15 17.20 17.43
CA GLY A 136 -14.48 17.35 16.01
C GLY A 136 -15.72 16.59 15.55
N LYS A 137 -16.20 16.93 14.35
CA LYS A 137 -17.11 16.06 13.58
C LYS A 137 -16.38 14.73 13.42
N ALA A 138 -16.90 13.68 14.06
CA ALA A 138 -16.20 12.42 14.08
C ALA A 138 -16.34 11.72 12.73
N ASN A 139 -15.37 12.07 11.89
CA ASN A 139 -15.14 11.57 10.55
C ASN A 139 -14.10 10.45 10.64
N ILE A 140 -14.16 9.53 9.69
CA ILE A 140 -13.15 8.50 9.56
C ILE A 140 -11.85 9.16 9.06
N PRO A 141 -10.69 8.84 9.63
CA PRO A 141 -9.42 9.39 9.16
C PRO A 141 -9.17 9.09 7.68
N THR A 142 -8.66 10.06 6.94
CA THR A 142 -8.34 9.90 5.50
C THR A 142 -7.21 8.89 5.27
N TYR A 143 -6.24 8.85 6.18
CA TYR A 143 -5.12 7.91 6.15
C TYR A 143 -5.10 7.11 7.44
N SER A 144 -4.96 5.79 7.35
CA SER A 144 -4.93 4.90 8.50
C SER A 144 -4.33 3.55 8.13
N GLN A 145 -3.86 2.83 9.14
CA GLN A 145 -3.36 1.48 9.02
C GLN A 145 -3.76 0.68 10.26
N VAL A 146 -4.09 -0.59 10.06
CA VAL A 146 -4.36 -1.52 11.16
C VAL A 146 -3.08 -2.30 11.43
N GLY A 147 -2.64 -2.27 12.68
CA GLY A 147 -1.47 -3.00 13.16
C GLY A 147 -1.82 -3.91 14.33
N THR A 148 -0.98 -4.90 14.60
CA THR A 148 -1.07 -5.77 15.78
C THR A 148 0.09 -5.47 16.70
N ILE A 149 -0.15 -5.42 18.01
CA ILE A 149 0.89 -5.20 19.01
C ILE A 149 1.79 -6.45 19.05
N ILE A 150 3.09 -6.25 18.88
CA ILE A 150 4.11 -7.29 19.11
C ILE A 150 4.52 -7.19 20.57
N GLU A 151 4.24 -8.24 21.33
CA GLU A 151 4.53 -8.32 22.76
C GLU A 151 6.05 -8.32 23.00
N GLY A 152 6.51 -7.62 24.03
CA GLY A 152 7.93 -7.57 24.40
C GLY A 152 8.42 -8.90 25.00
N PRO A 153 9.73 -9.19 24.93
CA PRO A 153 10.30 -10.46 25.40
C PRO A 153 10.31 -10.60 26.94
N THR A 154 10.07 -9.52 27.69
CA THR A 154 10.17 -9.49 29.16
C THR A 154 8.87 -9.83 29.88
N GLU A 155 7.72 -9.76 29.21
CA GLU A 155 6.41 -9.94 29.84
C GLU A 155 5.64 -11.14 29.27
N PHE A 156 5.75 -12.30 29.92
CA PHE A 156 5.10 -13.53 29.45
C PHE A 156 3.67 -13.74 29.95
N PHE A 157 3.35 -13.30 31.17
CA PHE A 157 2.10 -13.69 31.84
C PHE A 157 1.05 -12.59 31.89
N SER A 158 1.44 -11.32 32.02
CA SER A 158 0.52 -10.19 32.19
C SER A 158 0.15 -9.51 30.87
N GLY A 159 1.14 -9.19 30.04
CA GLY A 159 0.94 -8.42 28.82
C GLY A 159 0.58 -9.24 27.59
N ARG A 160 0.65 -10.57 27.67
CA ARG A 160 0.48 -11.47 26.53
C ARG A 160 -0.93 -12.04 26.42
N ILE A 161 -1.50 -11.97 25.22
CA ILE A 161 -2.81 -12.54 24.91
C ILE A 161 -2.61 -13.97 24.39
N SER A 162 -3.37 -14.93 24.94
CA SER A 162 -3.35 -16.32 24.50
C SER A 162 -3.79 -16.45 23.04
N LYS A 163 -3.31 -17.45 22.30
CA LYS A 163 -3.66 -17.65 20.88
C LYS A 163 -5.18 -17.75 20.65
N LYS A 164 -5.94 -18.26 21.62
CA LYS A 164 -7.39 -18.43 21.51
C LYS A 164 -8.15 -17.11 21.64
N ASP A 165 -7.60 -16.19 22.43
CA ASP A 165 -8.20 -14.90 22.72
C ASP A 165 -7.80 -13.83 21.69
N ARG A 166 -6.73 -14.05 20.92
CA ARG A 166 -6.34 -13.19 19.79
C ARG A 166 -7.41 -13.19 18.71
N LYS A 167 -8.04 -12.03 18.49
CA LYS A 167 -9.05 -11.79 17.45
C LYS A 167 -8.50 -10.95 16.32
N LYS A 168 -9.22 -10.95 15.18
CA LYS A 168 -8.79 -10.21 13.98
C LYS A 168 -9.19 -8.73 14.04
N THR A 169 -10.31 -8.42 14.69
CA THR A 169 -10.90 -7.07 14.74
C THR A 169 -11.19 -6.63 16.17
N PHE A 170 -11.24 -5.32 16.40
CA PHE A 170 -11.52 -4.76 17.73
C PHE A 170 -12.95 -5.04 18.16
N VAL A 171 -13.90 -5.00 17.22
CA VAL A 171 -15.31 -5.33 17.48
C VAL A 171 -15.46 -6.78 17.92
N GLU A 172 -14.77 -7.72 17.29
CA GLU A 172 -14.82 -9.13 17.68
C GLU A 172 -14.31 -9.33 19.11
N GLU A 173 -13.17 -8.70 19.45
CA GLU A 173 -12.62 -8.73 20.80
C GLU A 173 -13.61 -8.15 21.82
N ALA A 174 -14.17 -6.96 21.56
CA ALA A 174 -15.16 -6.33 22.42
C ALA A 174 -16.42 -7.18 22.62
N LEU A 175 -16.90 -7.86 21.58
CA LEU A 175 -18.03 -8.78 21.66
C LEU A 175 -17.71 -10.01 22.50
N THR A 176 -16.50 -10.57 22.39
CA THR A 176 -16.11 -11.70 23.25
C THR A 176 -16.03 -11.31 24.73
N LEU A 177 -15.48 -10.14 25.03
CA LEU A 177 -15.44 -9.60 26.39
C LEU A 177 -16.84 -9.31 26.94
N ASP A 178 -17.76 -8.79 26.13
CA ASP A 178 -19.13 -8.55 26.58
C ASP A 178 -19.93 -9.84 26.75
N ARG A 179 -19.71 -10.87 25.93
CA ARG A 179 -20.34 -12.19 26.16
C ARG A 179 -19.99 -12.76 27.54
N ALA A 180 -18.77 -12.53 28.02
CA ALA A 180 -18.36 -12.92 29.36
C ALA A 180 -18.95 -12.00 30.45
N LYS A 181 -19.07 -10.69 30.19
CA LYS A 181 -19.54 -9.71 31.20
C LYS A 181 -21.06 -9.54 31.28
N GLY A 182 -21.79 -9.75 30.18
CA GLY A 182 -23.24 -9.57 30.07
C GLY A 182 -23.75 -8.13 30.25
N ARG A 183 -22.85 -7.15 30.32
CA ARG A 183 -23.19 -5.77 30.72
C ARG A 183 -23.96 -5.05 29.63
N PHE A 184 -23.52 -5.10 28.36
CA PHE A 184 -24.20 -4.34 27.31
C PHE A 184 -25.62 -4.84 27.10
N LYS A 185 -25.86 -6.16 27.21
CA LYS A 185 -27.21 -6.73 27.16
C LYS A 185 -28.10 -6.16 28.27
N SER A 186 -27.63 -6.20 29.52
CA SER A 186 -28.38 -5.69 30.67
C SER A 186 -28.68 -4.20 30.53
N LYS A 187 -27.64 -3.39 30.21
CA LYS A 187 -27.82 -1.95 30.05
C LYS A 187 -28.70 -1.58 28.86
N TYR A 188 -28.63 -2.35 27.78
CA TYR A 188 -29.51 -2.19 26.62
C TYR A 188 -30.97 -2.44 27.03
N GLN A 189 -31.26 -3.50 27.78
CA GLN A 189 -32.61 -3.79 28.28
C GLN A 189 -33.14 -2.68 29.19
N ASP A 190 -32.32 -2.16 30.11
CA ASP A 190 -32.69 -1.01 30.96
C ASP A 190 -33.06 0.22 30.12
N ILE A 191 -32.25 0.53 29.11
CA ILE A 191 -32.48 1.65 28.21
C ILE A 191 -33.74 1.41 27.39
N GLN A 192 -33.99 0.20 26.90
CA GLN A 192 -35.21 -0.13 26.16
C GLN A 192 -36.44 0.00 27.05
N ALA A 193 -36.42 -0.54 28.27
CA ALA A 193 -37.51 -0.41 29.22
C ALA A 193 -37.83 1.06 29.53
N SER A 194 -36.78 1.86 29.80
CA SER A 194 -36.91 3.31 30.00
C SER A 194 -37.51 4.01 28.77
N LYS A 195 -37.01 3.69 27.56
CA LYS A 195 -37.51 4.27 26.30
C LYS A 195 -38.90 3.80 25.91
N GLN A 196 -39.34 2.62 26.36
CA GLN A 196 -40.66 2.07 26.05
C GLN A 196 -41.73 2.50 27.07
N SER A 197 -41.31 2.91 28.26
CA SER A 197 -42.19 3.45 29.30
C SER A 197 -43.07 4.59 28.75
N GLY A 198 -44.36 4.58 29.08
CA GLY A 198 -45.32 5.62 28.69
C GLY A 198 -45.70 5.68 27.21
N LYS A 199 -45.15 4.81 26.34
CA LYS A 199 -45.49 4.81 24.91
C LYS A 199 -46.80 4.07 24.60
N LYS A 200 -47.01 3.76 23.31
CA LYS A 200 -48.19 3.07 22.78
C LYS A 200 -48.56 1.79 23.52
N ALA A 201 -47.58 0.99 23.95
CA ALA A 201 -47.83 -0.24 24.70
C ALA A 201 -48.51 0.04 26.05
N TYR A 202 -48.03 1.05 26.78
CA TYR A 202 -48.63 1.51 28.03
C TYR A 202 -50.06 2.01 27.82
N TYR A 203 -50.27 2.87 26.82
CA TYR A 203 -51.60 3.39 26.49
C TYR A 203 -52.59 2.29 26.09
N LYS A 204 -52.19 1.33 25.26
CA LYS A 204 -53.01 0.16 24.92
C LYS A 204 -53.34 -0.68 26.15
N GLY A 205 -52.40 -0.85 27.07
CA GLY A 205 -52.63 -1.53 28.35
C GLY A 205 -53.71 -0.83 29.19
N LEU A 206 -53.70 0.51 29.24
CA LEU A 206 -54.76 1.28 29.91
C LEU A 206 -56.12 1.14 29.22
N GLN A 207 -56.17 1.19 27.89
CA GLN A 207 -57.40 0.98 27.13
C GLN A 207 -57.99 -0.41 27.35
N ALA A 208 -57.15 -1.45 27.33
CA ALA A 208 -57.58 -2.82 27.60
C ALA A 208 -58.21 -2.94 28.99
N LYS A 209 -57.56 -2.40 30.02
CA LYS A 209 -58.08 -2.37 31.41
C LYS A 209 -59.41 -1.63 31.53
N ARG A 210 -59.62 -0.57 30.74
CA ARG A 210 -60.89 0.17 30.70
C ARG A 210 -62.00 -0.66 30.07
N ASN A 211 -61.72 -1.30 28.94
CA ASN A 211 -62.71 -2.09 28.20
C ASN A 211 -63.10 -3.38 28.94
N THR A 212 -62.21 -3.97 29.75
CA THR A 212 -62.52 -5.15 30.56
C THR A 212 -63.38 -4.87 31.79
N LYS A 213 -63.48 -3.60 32.22
CA LYS A 213 -64.24 -3.20 33.42
C LYS A 213 -65.70 -2.84 33.13
N GLY A 214 -66.08 -2.73 31.85
CA GLY A 214 -67.43 -2.43 31.39
C GLY A 214 -68.21 -3.66 30.87
N LYS A 215 -67.70 -4.87 31.14
CA LYS A 215 -68.40 -6.14 30.96
C LYS A 215 -68.67 -6.77 32.32
#